data_AF-A0A5P2AVQ4-F1
#
_entry.id   AF-A0A5P2AVQ4-F1
#
_cell.length_a   1.000
_cell.length_b   1.000
_cell.length_c   1.000
_cell.angle_alpha   90.00
_cell.angle_beta   90.00
_cell.angle_gamma   90.00
#
_symmetry.space_group_name_H-M   'P 1'
#
loop_
_entity.id
_entity.type
_entity.pdbx_description
1 polymer ?
#
loop_
_entity_poly.entity_id
_entity_poly.type
_entity_poly.pdbx_seq_one_letter_code
_entity_poly.pdbx_strand_id
1 'polypeptide(L)'
;MARDFDRQLYVLADRSGSMGADDWGLTACRLALELKADAVVVEKNYGGDMAKQVVTQAWEQLRRGGVTEGLLMPVILEVTAKVGKRLRAAPVAQLYEQQLAHHVGGYTELEDQMVTWVEGMDGPDRMDAAVHGLTELADPEQLDTLRVVTTVASTDAGDACSTTHGREAKTFGSYVPRLPKAPAGSAWPREVRR
;
A
#
# COMPACT_ATOMS: atom_id res chain seq x y z
N MET A 1 5.90 -3.45 0.68
CA MET A 1 4.62 -4.13 1.00
C MET A 1 4.36 -5.19 -0.05
N ALA A 2 3.56 -6.22 0.24
CA ALA A 2 3.24 -7.28 -0.70
C ALA A 2 1.79 -7.77 -0.55
N ARG A 3 1.32 -8.49 -1.57
CA ARG A 3 0.07 -9.24 -1.56
C ARG A 3 0.35 -10.70 -1.92
N ASP A 4 -0.29 -11.65 -1.25
CA ASP A 4 -0.21 -13.07 -1.60
C ASP A 4 -1.35 -13.53 -2.53
N PHE A 5 -1.43 -14.84 -2.80
CA PHE A 5 -2.47 -15.42 -3.66
C PHE A 5 -3.85 -15.46 -3.02
N ASP A 6 -3.92 -15.43 -1.69
CA ASP A 6 -5.16 -15.45 -0.92
C ASP A 6 -5.66 -14.02 -0.65
N ARG A 7 -5.12 -13.03 -1.38
CA ARG A 7 -5.44 -11.60 -1.28
C ARG A 7 -5.15 -11.00 0.10
N GLN A 8 -4.21 -11.58 0.85
CA GLN A 8 -3.71 -11.02 2.11
C GLN A 8 -2.63 -9.97 1.82
N LEU A 9 -2.64 -8.88 2.57
CA LEU A 9 -1.71 -7.76 2.44
C LEU A 9 -0.68 -7.78 3.57
N TYR A 10 0.56 -7.45 3.25
CA TYR A 10 1.67 -7.50 4.19
C TYR A 10 2.52 -6.22 4.14
N VAL A 11 2.69 -5.58 5.30
CA VAL A 11 3.74 -4.60 5.56
C VAL A 11 5.01 -5.37 5.92
N LEU A 12 6.00 -5.32 5.01
CA LEU A 12 7.23 -6.12 5.11
C LEU A 12 8.40 -5.37 5.76
N ALA A 13 8.33 -4.04 5.76
CA ALA A 13 9.32 -3.17 6.37
C ALA A 13 8.77 -1.75 6.48
N ASP A 14 9.19 -1.06 7.53
CA ASP A 14 9.20 0.41 7.59
C ASP A 14 10.67 0.89 7.63
N ARG A 15 10.99 1.86 6.77
CA ARG A 15 12.29 2.55 6.71
C ARG A 15 12.13 4.07 6.74
N SER A 16 10.94 4.54 7.14
CA SER A 16 10.66 5.97 7.20
C SER A 16 11.49 6.62 8.32
N GLY A 17 11.80 7.90 8.15
CA GLY A 17 12.61 8.67 9.09
C GLY A 17 12.79 10.11 8.63
N SER A 18 13.39 10.94 9.49
CA SER A 18 13.78 12.29 9.09
C SER A 18 15.06 12.20 8.25
N MET A 19 14.94 12.47 6.95
CA MET A 19 16.01 12.29 5.97
C MET A 19 16.02 13.43 4.95
N GLY A 20 17.20 13.73 4.41
CA GLY A 20 17.32 14.60 3.24
C GLY A 20 16.76 13.93 1.98
N ALA A 21 16.56 14.72 0.92
CA ALA A 21 15.99 14.23 -0.35
C ALA A 21 16.75 13.01 -0.90
N ASP A 22 18.07 13.12 -1.02
CA ASP A 22 18.93 12.06 -1.55
C ASP A 22 18.87 10.79 -0.67
N ASP A 23 18.88 10.97 0.66
CA ASP A 23 18.91 9.86 1.62
C ASP A 23 17.63 9.04 1.60
N TRP A 24 16.46 9.68 1.56
CA TRP A 24 15.21 8.93 1.50
C TRP A 24 15.04 8.24 0.14
N GLY A 25 15.47 8.89 -0.96
CA GLY A 25 15.46 8.29 -2.29
C GLY A 25 16.30 7.02 -2.35
N LEU A 26 17.53 7.09 -1.84
CA LEU A 26 18.42 5.92 -1.75
C LEU A 26 17.86 4.83 -0.83
N THR A 27 17.27 5.22 0.29
CA THR A 27 16.64 4.28 1.24
C THR A 27 15.48 3.55 0.58
N ALA A 28 14.61 4.26 -0.14
CA ALA A 28 13.50 3.68 -0.88
C ALA A 28 13.97 2.71 -1.97
N CYS A 29 14.96 3.10 -2.79
CA CYS A 29 15.49 2.21 -3.83
C CYS A 29 16.19 0.98 -3.26
N ARG A 30 16.95 1.11 -2.17
CA ARG A 30 17.58 -0.06 -1.50
C ARG A 30 16.53 -1.00 -0.94
N LEU A 31 15.48 -0.47 -0.31
CA LEU A 31 14.38 -1.30 0.18
C LEU A 31 13.64 -1.97 -0.98
N ALA A 32 13.45 -1.29 -2.11
CA ALA A 32 12.85 -1.89 -3.29
C ALA A 32 13.70 -3.04 -3.84
N LEU A 33 15.04 -2.93 -3.81
CA LEU A 33 15.94 -4.03 -4.18
C LEU A 33 15.87 -5.19 -3.19
N GLU A 34 15.89 -4.91 -1.88
CA GLU A 34 15.78 -5.92 -0.82
C GLU A 34 14.49 -6.74 -0.96
N LEU A 35 13.38 -6.05 -1.22
CA LEU A 35 12.06 -6.66 -1.36
C LEU A 35 11.74 -7.15 -2.78
N LYS A 36 12.62 -6.90 -3.76
CA LYS A 36 12.38 -7.14 -5.19
C LYS A 36 11.05 -6.52 -5.65
N ALA A 37 10.80 -5.28 -5.26
CA ALA A 37 9.54 -4.60 -5.50
C ALA A 37 9.33 -4.32 -7.00
N ASP A 38 8.11 -4.58 -7.49
CA ASP A 38 7.70 -4.27 -8.86
C ASP A 38 7.48 -2.76 -9.07
N ALA A 39 7.08 -2.06 -8.01
CA ALA A 39 6.71 -0.65 -8.07
C ALA A 39 7.07 0.13 -6.80
N VAL A 40 7.20 1.45 -6.96
CA VAL A 40 7.32 2.45 -5.89
C VAL A 40 6.18 3.45 -6.05
N VAL A 41 5.32 3.54 -5.04
CA VAL A 41 4.20 4.48 -5.02
C VAL A 41 4.68 5.83 -4.48
N VAL A 42 4.42 6.91 -5.21
CA VAL A 42 4.79 8.27 -4.81
C VAL A 42 3.59 9.19 -4.85
N GLU A 43 3.34 9.92 -3.77
CA GLU A 43 2.29 10.94 -3.75
C GLU A 43 2.78 12.22 -4.45
N LYS A 44 1.94 12.80 -5.32
CA LYS A 44 2.26 13.98 -6.12
C LYS A 44 2.19 15.32 -5.37
N ASN A 45 1.74 15.35 -4.12
CA ASN A 45 1.36 16.62 -3.50
C ASN A 45 2.60 17.46 -3.09
N TYR A 46 2.50 18.78 -3.30
CA TYR A 46 3.56 19.81 -3.14
C TYR A 46 4.71 19.76 -4.16
N GLY A 47 4.39 19.86 -5.46
CA GLY A 47 5.39 19.99 -6.53
C GLY A 47 5.81 18.65 -7.13
N GLY A 48 4.82 17.78 -7.40
CA GLY A 48 4.91 16.34 -7.70
C GLY A 48 5.94 15.80 -8.70
N ASP A 49 6.72 16.66 -9.37
CA ASP A 49 7.92 16.22 -10.08
C ASP A 49 9.04 15.79 -9.12
N MET A 50 9.11 16.36 -7.90
CA MET A 50 10.26 16.17 -7.01
C MET A 50 10.43 14.73 -6.50
N ALA A 51 9.36 14.07 -6.02
CA ALA A 51 9.49 12.73 -5.46
C ALA A 51 9.92 11.70 -6.52
N LYS A 52 9.32 11.76 -7.71
CA LYS A 52 9.71 10.94 -8.85
C LYS A 52 11.15 11.20 -9.27
N GLN A 53 11.56 12.48 -9.32
CA GLN A 53 12.93 12.86 -9.65
C GLN A 53 13.91 12.29 -8.63
N VAL A 54 13.63 12.40 -7.32
CA VAL A 54 14.48 11.87 -6.25
C VAL A 54 14.65 10.35 -6.38
N VAL A 55 13.56 9.59 -6.57
CA VAL A 55 13.65 8.13 -6.76
C VAL A 55 14.45 7.78 -8.02
N THR A 56 14.23 8.51 -9.12
CA THR A 56 14.94 8.29 -10.39
C THR A 56 16.44 8.58 -10.25
N GLN A 57 16.79 9.68 -9.58
CA GLN A 57 18.18 10.08 -9.33
C GLN A 57 18.88 9.09 -8.40
N ALA A 58 18.22 8.64 -7.34
CA ALA A 58 18.72 7.63 -6.43
C ALA A 58 18.97 6.28 -7.15
N TRP A 59 18.05 5.85 -8.01
CA TRP A 59 18.24 4.65 -8.83
C TRP A 59 19.45 4.78 -9.75
N GLU A 60 19.59 5.92 -10.44
CA GLU A 60 20.72 6.18 -11.32
C GLU A 60 22.06 6.21 -10.55
N GLN A 61 22.06 6.74 -9.32
CA GLN A 61 23.22 6.69 -8.45
C GLN A 61 23.61 5.26 -8.09
N LEU A 62 22.65 4.41 -7.70
CA LEU A 62 22.89 2.99 -7.43
C LEU A 62 23.36 2.24 -8.67
N ARG A 63 22.84 2.58 -9.85
CA ARG A 63 23.27 2.03 -11.15
C ARG A 63 24.72 2.34 -11.46
N ARG A 64 25.13 3.60 -11.29
CA ARG A 64 26.54 4.04 -11.47
C ARG A 64 27.47 3.35 -10.48
N GLY A 65 26.99 3.04 -9.29
CA GLY A 65 27.71 2.28 -8.27
C GLY A 65 27.77 0.76 -8.51
N GLY A 66 27.18 0.24 -9.59
CA GLY A 66 27.15 -1.20 -9.91
C GLY A 66 26.17 -2.03 -9.07
N VAL A 67 25.31 -1.39 -8.25
CA VAL A 67 24.39 -2.09 -7.34
C VAL A 67 23.20 -2.70 -8.10
N THR A 68 22.78 -2.09 -9.20
CA THR A 68 21.58 -2.49 -9.97
C THR A 68 21.93 -3.16 -11.31
N GLU A 69 23.12 -3.75 -11.43
CA GLU A 69 23.55 -4.42 -12.66
C GLU A 69 22.61 -5.59 -13.01
N GLY A 70 22.07 -5.56 -14.23
CA GLY A 70 21.10 -6.56 -14.71
C GLY A 70 19.70 -6.44 -14.09
N LEU A 71 19.43 -5.41 -13.28
CA LEU A 71 18.13 -5.17 -12.64
C LEU A 71 17.42 -3.98 -13.30
N LEU A 72 16.09 -4.10 -13.41
CA LEU A 72 15.24 -3.02 -13.90
C LEU A 72 14.76 -2.15 -12.74
N MET A 73 14.59 -0.85 -13.02
CA MET A 73 13.99 0.07 -12.06
C MET A 73 12.53 -0.32 -11.81
N PRO A 74 12.07 -0.35 -10.55
CA PRO A 74 10.66 -0.50 -10.23
C PRO A 74 9.82 0.59 -10.90
N VAL A 75 8.59 0.26 -11.28
CA VAL A 75 7.67 1.24 -11.87
C VAL A 75 7.32 2.30 -10.83
N ILE A 76 7.46 3.58 -11.17
CA ILE A 76 7.02 4.66 -10.28
C ILE A 76 5.53 4.90 -10.53
N LEU A 77 4.71 4.62 -9.52
CA LEU A 77 3.26 4.82 -9.53
C LEU A 77 2.93 6.13 -8.83
N GLU A 78 2.56 7.13 -9.62
CA GLU A 78 2.27 8.46 -9.10
C GLU A 78 0.79 8.57 -8.70
N VAL A 79 0.53 8.78 -7.41
CA VAL A 79 -0.83 8.89 -6.86
C VAL A 79 -1.13 10.31 -6.41
N THR A 80 -2.42 10.67 -6.40
CA THR A 80 -2.89 11.97 -5.92
C THR A 80 -3.95 11.74 -4.85
N ALA A 81 -3.72 12.28 -3.65
CA ALA A 81 -4.73 12.25 -2.61
C ALA A 81 -5.89 13.19 -2.99
N LYS A 82 -7.05 12.61 -3.32
CA LYS A 82 -8.28 13.36 -3.68
C LYS A 82 -9.17 13.67 -2.49
N VAL A 83 -8.98 12.95 -1.39
CA VAL A 83 -9.77 13.06 -0.16
C VAL A 83 -8.82 13.20 1.03
N GLY A 84 -9.33 13.74 2.13
CA GLY A 84 -8.55 13.91 3.36
C GLY A 84 -7.99 12.60 3.90
N LYS A 85 -6.93 12.70 4.72
CA LYS A 85 -6.17 11.56 5.26
C LYS A 85 -7.07 10.52 5.93
N ARG A 86 -8.03 10.98 6.76
CA ARG A 86 -8.99 10.09 7.45
C ARG A 86 -9.83 9.26 6.47
N LEU A 87 -10.46 9.92 5.48
CA LEU A 87 -11.31 9.24 4.50
C LEU A 87 -10.51 8.27 3.61
N ARG A 88 -9.25 8.62 3.32
CA ARG A 88 -8.35 7.77 2.57
C ARG A 88 -7.88 6.54 3.36
N ALA A 89 -7.68 6.69 4.67
CA ALA A 89 -7.25 5.60 5.55
C ALA A 89 -8.37 4.62 5.88
N ALA A 90 -9.64 5.05 5.86
CA ALA A 90 -10.79 4.24 6.27
C ALA A 90 -10.89 2.86 5.57
N PRO A 91 -10.72 2.72 4.25
CA PRO A 91 -10.74 1.40 3.60
C PRO A 91 -9.62 0.49 4.09
N VAL A 92 -8.44 1.04 4.35
CA VAL A 92 -7.29 0.26 4.85
C VAL A 92 -7.52 -0.18 6.30
N ALA A 93 -8.08 0.69 7.15
CA ALA A 93 -8.48 0.32 8.50
C ALA A 93 -9.46 -0.86 8.50
N GLN A 94 -10.44 -0.86 7.60
CA GLN A 94 -11.38 -1.96 7.46
C GLN A 94 -10.70 -3.28 7.05
N LEU A 95 -9.65 -3.24 6.22
CA LEU A 95 -8.86 -4.43 5.87
C LEU A 95 -8.13 -4.99 7.09
N TYR A 96 -7.63 -4.15 8.00
CA TYR A 96 -7.07 -4.60 9.27
C TYR A 96 -8.13 -5.24 10.17
N GLU A 97 -9.32 -4.65 10.29
CA GLU A 97 -10.43 -5.21 11.06
C GLU A 97 -10.85 -6.60 10.55
N GLN A 98 -10.85 -6.78 9.22
CA GLN A 98 -11.17 -8.05 8.57
C GLN A 98 -10.01 -9.07 8.57
N GLN A 99 -8.89 -8.75 9.22
CA GLN A 99 -7.70 -9.61 9.26
C GLN A 99 -7.12 -9.89 7.87
N LEU A 100 -7.24 -8.93 6.96
CA LEU A 100 -6.73 -8.99 5.58
C LEU A 100 -5.40 -8.24 5.38
N ALA A 101 -4.97 -7.45 6.37
CA ALA A 101 -3.71 -6.71 6.36
C ALA A 101 -2.88 -7.04 7.61
N HIS A 102 -1.58 -7.28 7.42
CA HIS A 102 -0.68 -7.83 8.44
C HIS A 102 0.67 -7.10 8.46
N HIS A 103 1.29 -6.99 9.62
CA HIS A 103 2.68 -6.53 9.76
C HIS A 103 3.62 -7.74 9.95
N VAL A 104 4.70 -7.81 9.16
CA VAL A 104 5.69 -8.89 9.23
C VAL A 104 6.90 -8.43 10.03
N GLY A 105 6.67 -8.20 11.33
CA GLY A 105 7.65 -7.63 12.26
C GLY A 105 6.96 -6.64 13.20
N GLY A 106 7.75 -6.01 14.08
CA GLY A 106 7.29 -4.87 14.87
C GLY A 106 7.76 -3.57 14.24
N TYR A 107 6.82 -2.66 13.97
CA TYR A 107 7.12 -1.33 13.43
C TYR A 107 6.54 -0.27 14.36
N THR A 108 7.12 -0.14 15.56
CA THR A 108 6.58 0.66 16.67
C THR A 108 6.15 2.06 16.24
N GLU A 109 6.99 2.81 15.54
CA GLU A 109 6.65 4.19 15.16
C GLU A 109 5.52 4.27 14.12
N LEU A 110 5.41 3.28 13.22
CA LEU A 110 4.30 3.17 12.27
C LEU A 110 3.02 2.76 13.00
N GLU A 111 3.10 1.73 13.84
CA GLU A 111 1.99 1.19 14.61
C GLU A 111 1.42 2.23 15.58
N ASP A 112 2.29 2.97 16.27
CA ASP A 112 1.93 4.10 17.11
C ASP A 112 1.16 5.14 16.30
N GLN A 113 1.63 5.53 15.11
CA GLN A 113 0.86 6.45 14.25
C GLN A 113 -0.50 5.87 13.84
N MET A 114 -0.58 4.57 13.55
CA MET A 114 -1.82 3.93 13.14
C MET A 114 -2.88 3.87 14.24
N VAL A 115 -2.47 3.72 15.51
CA VAL A 115 -3.41 3.58 16.65
C VAL A 115 -3.65 4.88 17.42
N THR A 116 -2.74 5.85 17.33
CA THR A 116 -2.83 7.11 18.09
C THR A 116 -3.26 8.30 17.25
N TRP A 117 -3.10 8.25 15.93
CA TRP A 117 -3.42 9.40 15.09
C TRP A 117 -4.92 9.69 15.07
N VAL A 118 -5.28 10.95 15.30
CA VAL A 118 -6.62 11.48 15.11
C VAL A 118 -6.62 12.68 14.17
N GLU A 119 -7.77 12.93 13.53
CA GLU A 119 -7.93 14.06 12.62
C GLU A 119 -7.64 15.39 13.36
N GLY A 120 -6.78 16.22 12.77
CA GLY A 120 -6.31 17.48 13.36
C GLY A 120 -4.91 17.43 14.00
N MET A 121 -4.31 16.25 14.16
CA MET A 121 -2.89 16.11 14.50
C MET A 121 -1.99 16.34 13.29
N ASP A 122 -0.71 16.61 13.54
CA ASP A 122 0.32 16.65 12.50
C ASP A 122 0.33 15.36 11.67
N GLY A 123 0.79 15.50 10.43
CA GLY A 123 0.70 14.48 9.40
C GLY A 123 1.33 13.14 9.84
N PRO A 124 0.57 12.02 9.78
CA PRO A 124 1.08 10.71 10.15
C PRO A 124 1.81 10.13 8.94
N ASP A 125 2.98 10.67 8.61
CA ASP A 125 3.65 10.41 7.33
C ASP A 125 3.95 8.92 7.08
N ARG A 126 4.18 8.12 8.14
CA ARG A 126 4.39 6.67 8.03
C ARG A 126 3.09 5.94 7.72
N MET A 127 2.03 6.24 8.48
CA MET A 127 0.69 5.69 8.22
C MET A 127 0.22 6.07 6.82
N ASP A 128 0.51 7.29 6.39
CA ASP A 128 0.15 7.80 5.08
C ASP A 128 0.78 6.98 3.95
N ALA A 129 2.10 6.77 4.03
CA ALA A 129 2.83 5.90 3.13
C ALA A 129 2.26 4.47 3.15
N ALA A 130 1.90 3.96 4.33
CA ALA A 130 1.31 2.64 4.46
C ALA A 130 -0.06 2.51 3.79
N VAL A 131 -0.92 3.51 3.99
CA VAL A 131 -2.24 3.56 3.35
C VAL A 131 -2.10 3.59 1.83
N HIS A 132 -1.19 4.39 1.28
CA HIS A 132 -0.95 4.43 -0.15
C HIS A 132 -0.46 3.09 -0.71
N GLY A 133 0.54 2.46 -0.07
CA GLY A 133 1.06 1.17 -0.51
C GLY A 133 0.04 0.04 -0.41
N LEU A 134 -0.74 -0.02 0.68
CA LEU A 134 -1.78 -1.03 0.86
C LEU A 134 -2.96 -0.82 -0.11
N THR A 135 -3.32 0.43 -0.38
CA THR A 135 -4.39 0.74 -1.35
C THR A 135 -4.03 0.30 -2.76
N GLU A 136 -2.78 0.48 -3.18
CA GLU A 136 -2.32 0.05 -4.51
C GLU A 136 -2.29 -1.47 -4.64
N LEU A 137 -1.99 -2.19 -3.56
CA LEU A 137 -1.94 -3.66 -3.56
C LEU A 137 -3.32 -4.31 -3.40
N ALA A 138 -4.27 -3.65 -2.73
CA ALA A 138 -5.59 -4.21 -2.48
C ALA A 138 -6.33 -4.53 -3.77
N ASP A 139 -7.05 -5.65 -3.79
CA ASP A 139 -7.92 -5.98 -4.93
C ASP A 139 -9.07 -4.95 -5.02
N PRO A 140 -9.40 -4.42 -6.21
CA PRO A 140 -10.53 -3.52 -6.37
C PRO A 140 -11.84 -4.08 -5.81
N GLU A 141 -12.08 -5.39 -5.89
CA GLU A 141 -13.25 -6.04 -5.28
C GLU A 141 -13.22 -5.94 -3.75
N GLN A 142 -12.03 -6.11 -3.16
CA GLN A 142 -11.85 -5.91 -1.71
C GLN A 142 -12.16 -4.48 -1.35
N LEU A 143 -11.69 -3.48 -2.11
CA LEU A 143 -11.96 -2.07 -1.82
C LEU A 143 -13.41 -1.63 -2.08
N ASP A 144 -14.06 -2.21 -3.09
CA ASP A 144 -15.44 -1.85 -3.48
C ASP A 144 -16.48 -2.44 -2.53
N THR A 145 -16.26 -3.68 -2.06
CA THR A 145 -17.10 -4.30 -1.02
C THR A 145 -17.16 -3.43 0.25
N LEU A 146 -16.08 -2.72 0.58
CA LEU A 146 -15.99 -1.83 1.75
C LEU A 146 -16.79 -0.53 1.56
N ARG A 147 -16.94 -0.05 0.32
CA ARG A 147 -17.76 1.13 0.00
C ARG A 147 -19.25 0.85 0.16
N VAL A 148 -19.67 -0.38 -0.17
CA VAL A 148 -21.06 -0.81 -0.01
C VAL A 148 -21.43 -0.92 1.47
N VAL A 149 -20.62 -1.63 2.29
CA VAL A 149 -20.92 -1.84 3.73
C VAL A 149 -21.04 -0.52 4.51
N THR A 150 -20.16 0.45 4.24
CA THR A 150 -20.22 1.79 4.87
C THR A 150 -21.50 2.54 4.50
N THR A 151 -22.07 2.28 3.32
CA THR A 151 -23.34 2.88 2.88
C THR A 151 -24.54 2.20 3.57
N VAL A 152 -24.52 0.86 3.70
CA VAL A 152 -25.66 0.12 4.30
C VAL A 152 -25.79 0.33 5.81
N ALA A 153 -24.70 0.67 6.51
CA ALA A 153 -24.73 1.04 7.93
C ALA A 153 -25.47 2.37 8.22
N SER A 154 -25.91 3.09 7.18
CA SER A 154 -26.62 4.38 7.30
C SER A 154 -28.11 4.35 6.91
N THR A 155 -28.67 3.18 6.59
CA THR A 155 -30.08 3.06 6.20
C THR A 155 -30.83 2.03 7.04
N ASP A 156 -31.13 2.40 8.29
CA ASP A 156 -32.37 2.01 8.96
C ASP A 156 -33.29 3.24 9.06
N ALA A 157 -33.87 3.61 7.92
CA ALA A 157 -35.11 4.39 7.85
C ALA A 157 -35.69 4.32 6.42
N GLY A 158 -36.68 3.44 6.23
CA GLY A 158 -37.79 3.65 5.29
C GLY A 158 -37.57 3.33 3.81
N ASP A 159 -38.25 2.28 3.36
CA ASP A 159 -38.88 2.05 2.04
C ASP A 159 -38.49 2.95 0.85
N ALA A 160 -38.03 2.32 -0.25
CA ALA A 160 -38.85 2.16 -1.47
C ALA A 160 -38.08 1.51 -2.64
N CYS A 161 -38.83 0.66 -3.35
CA CYS A 161 -38.58 0.01 -4.63
C CYS A 161 -38.17 0.96 -5.78
N SER A 162 -37.15 0.60 -6.57
CA SER A 162 -37.21 0.70 -8.05
C SER A 162 -36.02 0.00 -8.74
N THR A 163 -36.30 -0.49 -9.96
CA THR A 163 -35.54 -1.47 -10.73
C THR A 163 -34.56 -0.85 -11.73
N THR A 164 -33.50 -1.61 -12.04
CA THR A 164 -32.68 -1.68 -13.29
C THR A 164 -31.76 -0.53 -13.70
N HIS A 165 -30.46 -0.82 -13.89
CA HIS A 165 -29.90 -1.30 -15.17
C HIS A 165 -28.43 -1.72 -14.98
N GLY A 166 -28.11 -2.97 -15.31
CA GLY A 166 -26.74 -3.49 -15.32
C GLY A 166 -25.89 -2.85 -16.42
N ARG A 167 -24.62 -2.58 -16.09
CA ARG A 167 -23.57 -2.36 -17.09
C ARG A 167 -22.54 -3.46 -16.94
N GLU A 168 -22.32 -4.16 -18.05
CA GLU A 168 -21.25 -5.14 -18.23
C GLU A 168 -19.89 -4.53 -17.90
N ALA A 169 -19.19 -5.17 -16.97
CA ALA A 169 -17.77 -4.93 -16.75
C ALA A 169 -16.98 -5.47 -17.95
N LYS A 170 -16.37 -4.58 -18.73
CA LYS A 170 -15.38 -4.97 -19.73
C LYS A 170 -14.13 -5.43 -18.99
N THR A 171 -13.91 -6.75 -18.98
CA THR A 171 -12.67 -7.39 -18.54
C THR A 171 -11.48 -6.85 -19.32
N PHE A 172 -10.62 -6.09 -18.64
CA PHE A 172 -9.24 -5.86 -19.07
C PHE A 172 -8.35 -6.79 -18.25
N GLY A 173 -7.62 -7.66 -18.93
CA GLY A 173 -6.76 -8.66 -18.30
C GLY A 173 -5.65 -8.00 -17.48
N SER A 174 -5.62 -8.27 -16.17
CA SER A 174 -4.49 -7.97 -15.31
C SER A 174 -3.61 -9.21 -15.19
N TYR A 175 -2.35 -9.08 -15.61
CA TYR A 175 -1.32 -10.09 -15.42
C TYR A 175 -0.91 -10.11 -13.95
N VAL A 176 -1.06 -11.25 -13.28
CA VAL A 176 -0.71 -11.45 -11.87
C VAL A 176 0.59 -12.27 -11.80
N PRO A 177 1.73 -11.71 -11.38
CA PRO A 177 2.93 -12.49 -11.16
C PRO A 177 2.73 -13.44 -9.98
N ARG A 178 3.03 -14.71 -10.20
CA ARG A 178 2.92 -15.79 -9.22
C ARG A 178 4.17 -15.81 -8.34
N LEU A 179 4.02 -15.78 -7.02
CA LEU A 179 5.05 -16.35 -6.15
C LEU A 179 5.25 -17.83 -6.52
N PRO A 180 6.47 -18.35 -6.57
CA PRO A 180 6.68 -19.79 -6.66
C PRO A 180 6.02 -20.47 -5.46
N LYS A 181 5.42 -21.65 -5.70
CA LYS A 181 4.93 -22.52 -4.61
C LYS A 181 6.05 -22.65 -3.57
N ALA A 182 5.72 -22.39 -2.31
CA ALA A 182 6.59 -22.75 -1.21
C ALA A 182 6.99 -24.23 -1.38
N PRO A 183 8.27 -24.59 -1.18
CA PRO A 183 8.69 -25.98 -1.20
C PRO A 183 7.82 -26.77 -0.22
N ALA A 184 7.35 -27.95 -0.64
CA ALA A 184 6.56 -28.82 0.22
C ALA A 184 7.35 -29.11 1.51
N GLY A 185 6.95 -28.47 2.62
CA GLY A 185 7.59 -28.64 3.92
C GLY A 185 7.86 -27.36 4.73
N SER A 186 7.80 -26.15 4.16
CA SER A 186 7.95 -24.92 4.96
C SER A 186 6.60 -24.35 5.37
N ALA A 187 6.11 -24.76 6.54
CA ALA A 187 5.03 -24.07 7.22
C ALA A 187 5.52 -22.67 7.61
N TRP A 188 4.84 -21.61 7.15
CA TRP A 188 4.96 -20.30 7.77
C TRP A 188 4.57 -20.45 9.25
N PRO A 189 5.37 -19.94 10.20
CA PRO A 189 5.08 -20.12 11.62
C PRO A 189 3.72 -19.48 11.96
N ARG A 190 2.73 -20.34 12.19
CA ARG A 190 1.44 -19.98 12.79
C ARG A 190 1.62 -19.90 14.29
N GLU A 191 2.14 -18.80 14.79
CA GLU A 191 2.12 -18.38 16.19
C GLU A 191 2.75 -16.97 16.19
N VAL A 192 2.06 -15.91 16.58
CA VAL A 192 1.79 -15.60 17.98
C VAL A 192 0.38 -15.01 18.12
N ARG A 193 -0.52 -15.74 18.78
CA ARG A 193 -1.59 -15.11 19.54
C ARG A 193 -1.00 -14.62 20.85
N ARG A 194 -1.09 -13.33 21.14
CA ARG A 194 -1.33 -12.76 22.47
C ARG A 194 -1.68 -11.30 22.34
#